data_AF-A0A2N1XSB1-F1
#
_entry.id   AF-A0A2N1XSB1-F1
#
_cell.length_a   1.000
_cell.length_b   1.000
_cell.length_c   1.000
_cell.angle_alpha   90.00
_cell.angle_beta   90.00
_cell.angle_gamma   90.00
#
_symmetry.space_group_name_H-M   'P 1'
#
loop_
_entity.id
_entity.type
_entity.pdbx_description
1 polymer ?
#
loop_
_entity_poly.entity_id
_entity_poly.type
_entity_poly.pdbx_seq_one_letter_code
_entity_poly.pdbx_strand_id
1 'polypeptide(L)'
;MSRIIAVAAILLFSLPDGVCGGKEKQQQNIEKTVENLDKPLYSPFVERYVLDELKQLRTDMAAQKTELIQQIVDRELSSADRGVIYATNTITYFFYLIAGATSILVLVGWSSIREMKDRGLSLADEKISKLVKQYEQRLKDIEQQLHLKTQHIEDNRTEIERTRELQSLWLRAAQDNNPANKIVIYDQILKLHGNDCEALTYKADAVLELGEPQWAANLCRQALVIDPDNSHAFYQLACACTALQQYEEAVRYLGETLTRSETYREDIAKEPALQPLHDFAPFRKLLLLNEE
;
A
#
# COMPACT_ATOMS: atom_id res chain seq x y z
N MET A 1 64.13 -28.46 6.09
CA MET A 1 65.36 -28.53 5.27
C MET A 1 66.26 -27.37 5.73
N SER A 2 67.20 -27.57 6.65
CA SER A 2 68.58 -28.10 6.42
C SER A 2 69.30 -27.20 5.40
N ARG A 3 70.36 -26.44 5.73
CA ARG A 3 71.65 -26.86 6.30
C ARG A 3 72.53 -25.66 6.72
N ILE A 4 73.22 -25.80 7.87
CA ILE A 4 74.63 -25.38 8.17
C ILE A 4 74.87 -23.84 8.24
N ILE A 5 75.05 -23.13 9.37
CA ILE A 5 75.90 -23.24 10.59
C ILE A 5 77.42 -23.19 10.33
N ALA A 6 78.02 -22.11 10.86
CA ALA A 6 79.36 -21.98 11.45
C ALA A 6 80.60 -21.84 10.55
N VAL A 7 81.61 -21.23 11.20
CA VAL A 7 83.07 -21.22 10.97
C VAL A 7 83.56 -19.88 10.40
N ALA A 8 84.55 -19.17 10.97
CA ALA A 8 85.17 -19.17 12.28
C ALA A 8 86.02 -17.88 12.37
N ALA A 9 85.87 -17.14 13.46
CA ALA A 9 86.97 -16.33 14.00
C ALA A 9 87.94 -17.25 14.74
N ILE A 10 89.18 -16.78 14.89
CA ILE A 10 90.26 -17.31 15.74
C ILE A 10 91.06 -18.45 15.11
N LEU A 11 92.29 -18.14 14.71
CA LEU A 11 93.48 -18.93 15.05
C LEU A 11 94.72 -18.01 15.02
N LEU A 12 94.98 -17.41 16.19
CA LEU A 12 96.34 -17.13 16.66
C LEU A 12 97.07 -18.49 16.76
N PHE A 13 98.19 -18.63 16.06
CA PHE A 13 99.19 -19.65 16.36
C PHE A 13 100.48 -18.96 16.77
N SER A 14 100.98 -19.38 17.92
CA SER A 14 102.14 -18.86 18.62
C SER A 14 103.27 -19.92 18.64
N LEU A 15 104.48 -19.40 18.90
CA LEU A 15 105.71 -20.06 19.42
C LEU A 15 106.69 -20.66 18.39
N PRO A 16 108.00 -20.78 18.72
CA PRO A 16 108.84 -19.99 19.65
C PRO A 16 110.29 -19.71 19.14
N ASP A 17 110.97 -18.90 19.96
CA ASP A 17 112.42 -18.62 20.13
C ASP A 17 113.47 -19.47 19.40
N GLY A 18 114.49 -18.77 18.86
CA GLY A 18 115.84 -19.34 18.81
C GLY A 18 116.76 -18.96 17.65
N VAL A 19 117.01 -17.68 17.35
CA VAL A 19 118.30 -17.27 16.72
C VAL A 19 118.65 -15.83 17.15
N CYS A 20 119.09 -15.66 18.40
CA CYS A 20 119.62 -14.38 18.92
C CYS A 20 121.16 -14.34 18.99
N GLY A 21 121.88 -15.22 18.28
CA GLY A 21 123.36 -15.28 18.34
C GLY A 21 124.12 -14.72 17.12
N GLY A 22 123.42 -14.28 16.06
CA GLY A 22 124.06 -13.90 14.79
C GLY A 22 124.20 -12.39 14.56
N LYS A 23 123.35 -11.57 15.18
CA LYS A 23 123.22 -10.15 14.83
C LYS A 23 124.35 -9.28 15.38
N GLU A 24 124.88 -9.55 16.57
CA GLU A 24 125.95 -8.72 17.17
C GLU A 24 127.30 -8.83 16.45
N LYS A 25 127.66 -10.02 15.94
CA LYS A 25 128.88 -10.19 15.12
C LYS A 25 128.77 -9.56 13.72
N GLN A 26 127.55 -9.46 13.18
CA GLN A 26 127.29 -8.80 11.90
C GLN A 26 127.28 -7.28 12.07
N GLN A 27 126.68 -6.77 13.16
CA GLN A 27 126.65 -5.33 13.47
C GLN A 27 128.07 -4.77 13.73
N GLN A 28 128.92 -5.49 14.48
CA GLN A 28 130.31 -5.07 14.72
C GLN A 28 131.19 -5.11 13.47
N ASN A 29 130.91 -6.02 12.52
CA ASN A 29 131.57 -6.01 11.22
C ASN A 29 131.07 -4.85 10.34
N ILE A 30 129.77 -4.52 10.40
CA ILE A 30 129.20 -3.40 9.65
C ILE A 30 129.74 -2.07 10.17
N GLU A 31 129.81 -1.85 11.50
CA GLU A 31 130.35 -0.62 12.09
C GLU A 31 131.85 -0.42 11.76
N LYS A 32 132.67 -1.48 11.82
CA LYS A 32 134.09 -1.42 11.40
C LYS A 32 134.29 -1.20 9.90
N THR A 33 133.29 -1.54 9.08
CA THR A 33 133.30 -1.26 7.65
C THR A 33 132.90 0.19 7.40
N VAL A 34 131.90 0.71 8.12
CA VAL A 34 131.39 2.09 7.96
C VAL A 34 132.40 3.16 8.38
N GLU A 35 133.25 2.92 9.38
CA GLU A 35 134.30 3.88 9.79
C GLU A 35 135.46 4.04 8.79
N ASN A 36 135.58 3.17 7.78
CA ASN A 36 136.65 3.22 6.76
C ASN A 36 136.15 3.51 5.33
N LEU A 37 134.95 4.08 5.15
CA LEU A 37 134.42 4.45 3.82
C LEU A 37 134.53 5.96 3.53
N ASP A 38 135.47 6.31 2.65
CA ASP A 38 135.82 7.68 2.26
C ASP A 38 135.11 8.18 0.96
N LYS A 39 133.98 7.56 0.57
CA LYS A 39 133.14 7.96 -0.59
C LYS A 39 131.65 7.66 -0.39
N PRO A 40 130.73 8.53 -0.88
CA PRO A 40 129.30 8.29 -0.79
C PRO A 40 128.88 7.04 -1.58
N LEU A 41 128.04 6.20 -0.96
CA LEU A 41 127.56 4.91 -1.49
C LEU A 41 126.62 5.01 -2.72
N TYR A 42 126.33 6.22 -3.22
CA TYR A 42 125.37 6.43 -4.29
C TYR A 42 126.01 7.11 -5.50
N SER A 43 125.97 6.42 -6.65
CA SER A 43 126.40 6.96 -7.94
C SER A 43 125.31 7.86 -8.57
N PRO A 44 125.66 8.93 -9.31
CA PRO A 44 124.69 9.82 -9.99
C PRO A 44 123.65 9.13 -10.90
N PHE A 45 123.90 7.90 -11.34
CA PHE A 45 122.97 7.13 -12.16
C PHE A 45 121.76 6.60 -11.39
N VAL A 46 121.92 6.25 -10.10
CA VAL A 46 120.85 5.66 -9.29
C VAL A 46 119.78 6.69 -8.95
N GLU A 47 120.18 7.95 -8.69
CA GLU A 47 119.26 9.05 -8.41
C GLU A 47 118.32 9.33 -9.60
N ARG A 48 118.88 9.38 -10.82
CA ARG A 48 118.07 9.62 -12.03
C ARG A 48 117.09 8.49 -12.30
N TYR A 49 117.52 7.25 -12.13
CA TYR A 49 116.64 6.08 -12.27
C TYR A 49 115.44 6.16 -11.31
N VAL A 50 115.68 6.48 -10.03
CA VAL A 50 114.60 6.60 -9.04
C VAL A 50 113.65 7.77 -9.36
N LEU A 51 114.17 8.90 -9.84
CA LEU A 51 113.33 10.03 -10.24
C LEU A 51 112.47 9.73 -11.47
N ASP A 52 113.01 9.01 -12.45
CA ASP A 52 112.27 8.58 -13.63
C ASP A 52 111.16 7.57 -13.25
N GLU A 53 111.46 6.59 -12.38
CA GLU A 53 110.45 5.67 -11.83
C GLU A 53 109.36 6.40 -11.03
N LEU A 54 109.71 7.41 -10.22
CA LEU A 54 108.72 8.22 -9.49
C LEU A 54 107.85 9.06 -10.42
N LYS A 55 108.42 9.59 -11.50
CA LYS A 55 107.69 10.35 -12.51
C LYS A 55 106.72 9.43 -13.26
N GLN A 56 107.18 8.25 -13.65
CA GLN A 56 106.36 7.22 -14.29
C GLN A 56 105.23 6.74 -13.35
N LEU A 57 105.55 6.49 -12.09
CA LEU A 57 104.55 6.11 -11.09
C LEU A 57 103.51 7.21 -10.87
N ARG A 58 103.91 8.49 -10.90
CA ARG A 58 102.96 9.61 -10.83
C ARG A 58 102.05 9.68 -12.07
N THR A 59 102.59 9.45 -13.27
CA THR A 59 101.79 9.43 -14.49
C THR A 59 100.84 8.24 -14.51
N ASP A 60 101.29 7.07 -14.05
CA ASP A 60 100.49 5.86 -13.98
C ASP A 60 99.38 6.01 -12.93
N MET A 61 99.68 6.59 -11.76
CA MET A 61 98.67 6.93 -10.75
C MET A 61 97.66 7.95 -11.27
N ALA A 62 98.08 8.93 -12.08
CA ALA A 62 97.16 9.89 -12.66
C ALA A 62 96.23 9.25 -13.69
N ALA A 63 96.76 8.39 -14.58
CA ALA A 63 96.00 7.63 -15.55
C ALA A 63 94.99 6.67 -14.87
N GLN A 64 95.43 5.96 -13.83
CA GLN A 64 94.55 5.10 -13.03
C GLN A 64 93.44 5.90 -12.33
N LYS A 65 93.75 7.07 -11.76
CA LYS A 65 92.73 7.95 -11.17
C LYS A 65 91.70 8.38 -12.20
N THR A 66 92.13 8.77 -13.40
CA THR A 66 91.19 9.17 -14.46
C THR A 66 90.29 8.02 -14.90
N GLU A 67 90.85 6.82 -15.05
CA GLU A 67 90.07 5.63 -15.42
C GLU A 67 89.06 5.25 -14.32
N LEU A 68 89.48 5.24 -13.05
CA LEU A 68 88.60 4.95 -11.92
C LEU A 68 87.48 6.00 -11.80
N ILE A 69 87.79 7.29 -11.97
CA ILE A 69 86.78 8.35 -11.98
C ILE A 69 85.78 8.11 -13.10
N GLN A 70 86.24 7.77 -14.30
CA GLN A 70 85.36 7.49 -15.43
C GLN A 70 84.45 6.28 -15.14
N GLN A 71 85.00 5.17 -14.64
CA GLN A 71 84.20 3.99 -14.30
C GLN A 71 83.16 4.26 -13.20
N ILE A 72 83.51 5.08 -12.19
CA ILE A 72 82.57 5.47 -11.13
C ILE A 72 81.45 6.33 -11.71
N VAL A 73 81.79 7.34 -12.52
CA VAL A 73 80.79 8.22 -13.16
C VAL A 73 79.87 7.41 -14.07
N ASP A 74 80.41 6.50 -14.89
CA ASP A 74 79.62 5.65 -15.78
C ASP A 74 78.70 4.70 -15.00
N ARG A 75 79.17 4.18 -13.86
CA ARG A 75 78.35 3.34 -12.97
C ARG A 75 77.23 4.14 -12.32
N GLU A 76 77.52 5.34 -11.82
CA GLU A 76 76.52 6.24 -11.23
C GLU A 76 75.47 6.63 -12.28
N LEU A 77 75.90 7.05 -13.48
CA LEU A 77 75.01 7.37 -14.60
C LEU A 77 74.14 6.17 -14.99
N SER A 78 74.73 4.98 -15.16
CA SER A 78 73.98 3.75 -15.47
C SER A 78 72.97 3.38 -14.37
N SER A 79 73.31 3.64 -13.10
CA SER A 79 72.40 3.38 -11.99
C SER A 79 71.24 4.38 -11.95
N ALA A 80 71.51 5.66 -12.22
CA ALA A 80 70.52 6.71 -12.33
C ALA A 80 69.59 6.45 -13.53
N ASP A 81 70.14 6.12 -14.70
CA ASP A 81 69.37 5.79 -15.90
C ASP A 81 68.45 4.60 -15.67
N ARG A 82 68.91 3.54 -14.98
CA ARG A 82 68.04 2.43 -14.60
C ARG A 82 66.90 2.90 -13.71
N GLY A 83 67.18 3.72 -12.69
CA GLY A 83 66.17 4.29 -11.81
C GLY A 83 65.11 5.09 -12.57
N VAL A 84 65.54 5.92 -13.52
CA VAL A 84 64.65 6.69 -14.40
C VAL A 84 63.82 5.77 -15.29
N ILE A 85 64.43 4.78 -15.95
CA ILE A 85 63.71 3.81 -16.81
C ILE A 85 62.66 3.02 -16.00
N TYR A 86 62.99 2.56 -14.80
CA TYR A 86 62.03 1.87 -13.93
C TYR A 86 60.85 2.78 -13.54
N ALA A 87 61.12 4.04 -13.18
CA ALA A 87 60.08 5.00 -12.85
C ALA A 87 59.17 5.28 -14.06
N THR A 88 59.77 5.54 -15.23
CA THR A 88 59.01 5.79 -16.48
C THR A 88 58.15 4.58 -16.85
N ASN A 89 58.71 3.36 -16.87
CA ASN A 89 57.95 2.15 -17.21
C ASN A 89 56.80 1.90 -16.22
N THR A 90 57.04 2.09 -14.92
CA THR A 90 56.00 1.91 -13.89
C THR A 90 54.84 2.87 -14.13
N ILE A 91 55.13 4.14 -14.38
CA ILE A 91 54.13 5.17 -14.71
C ILE A 91 53.35 4.78 -15.96
N THR A 92 54.03 4.35 -17.03
CA THR A 92 53.38 3.93 -18.28
C THR A 92 52.45 2.74 -18.08
N TYR A 93 52.84 1.72 -17.30
CA TYR A 93 51.98 0.58 -17.02
C TYR A 93 50.76 0.96 -16.15
N PHE A 94 50.92 1.87 -15.20
CA PHE A 94 49.77 2.41 -14.44
C PHE A 94 48.78 3.12 -15.36
N PHE A 95 49.27 3.93 -16.32
CA PHE A 95 48.38 4.56 -17.30
C PHE A 95 47.63 3.53 -18.16
N TYR A 96 48.29 2.44 -18.59
CA TYR A 96 47.60 1.39 -19.32
C TYR A 96 46.58 0.62 -18.48
N LEU A 97 46.86 0.37 -17.19
CA LEU A 97 45.89 -0.26 -16.29
C LEU A 97 44.67 0.64 -16.09
N ILE A 98 44.87 1.94 -15.88
CA ILE A 98 43.78 2.91 -15.76
C ILE A 98 42.99 2.97 -17.07
N ALA A 99 43.66 3.06 -18.22
CA ALA A 99 43.00 3.09 -19.53
C ALA A 99 42.19 1.82 -19.83
N GLY A 100 42.72 0.64 -19.47
CA GLY A 100 42.00 -0.62 -19.59
C GLY A 100 40.76 -0.65 -18.69
N ALA A 101 40.91 -0.25 -17.42
CA ALA A 101 39.81 -0.18 -16.47
C ALA A 101 38.73 0.81 -16.89
N THR A 102 39.10 2.00 -17.40
CA THR A 102 38.14 3.01 -17.87
C THR A 102 37.42 2.55 -19.14
N SER A 103 38.10 1.89 -20.07
CA SER A 103 37.48 1.34 -21.28
C SER A 103 36.41 0.30 -20.93
N ILE A 104 36.73 -0.63 -20.01
CA ILE A 104 35.77 -1.63 -19.52
C ILE A 104 34.60 -0.96 -18.80
N LEU A 105 34.88 0.02 -17.93
CA LEU A 105 33.86 0.73 -17.17
C LEU A 105 32.90 1.51 -18.08
N VAL A 106 33.37 2.08 -19.18
CA VAL A 106 32.52 2.78 -20.15
C VAL A 106 31.62 1.81 -20.91
N LEU A 107 32.16 0.68 -21.39
CA LEU A 107 31.37 -0.32 -22.13
C LEU A 107 30.28 -0.95 -21.26
N VAL A 108 30.64 -1.36 -20.04
CA VAL A 108 29.71 -1.99 -19.10
C VAL A 108 28.78 -0.95 -18.47
N GLY A 109 29.29 0.24 -18.15
CA GLY A 109 28.52 1.32 -17.54
C GLY A 109 27.44 1.87 -18.46
N TRP A 110 27.76 2.08 -19.74
CA TRP A 110 26.79 2.63 -20.71
C TRP A 110 25.61 1.67 -20.97
N SER A 111 25.89 0.39 -21.15
CA SER A 111 24.85 -0.63 -21.38
C SER A 111 23.98 -0.83 -20.13
N SER A 112 24.59 -0.92 -18.95
CA SER A 112 23.88 -1.11 -17.68
C SER A 112 22.94 0.05 -17.34
N ILE A 113 23.39 1.31 -17.46
CA ILE A 113 22.57 2.49 -17.15
C ILE A 113 21.34 2.57 -18.08
N ARG A 114 21.53 2.31 -19.37
CA ARG A 114 20.42 2.30 -20.33
C ARG A 114 19.42 1.20 -20.01
N GLU A 115 19.90 -0.02 -19.75
CA GLU A 115 19.04 -1.16 -19.42
C GLU A 115 18.32 -0.99 -18.08
N MET A 116 18.94 -0.34 -17.09
CA MET A 116 18.29 0.02 -15.82
C MET A 116 17.18 1.06 -16.02
N LYS A 117 17.40 2.08 -16.87
CA LYS A 117 16.39 3.08 -17.20
C LYS A 117 15.20 2.44 -17.91
N ASP A 118 15.46 1.61 -18.92
CA ASP A 118 14.41 0.97 -19.71
C ASP A 118 13.58 -0.02 -18.86
N ARG A 119 14.23 -0.85 -18.02
CA ARG A 119 13.55 -1.75 -17.07
C ARG A 119 12.78 -0.99 -15.97
N GLY A 120 13.34 0.11 -15.48
CA GLY A 120 12.69 0.94 -14.47
C GLY A 120 11.41 1.58 -14.98
N LEU A 121 11.45 2.12 -16.21
CA LEU A 121 10.28 2.68 -16.89
C LEU A 121 9.23 1.61 -17.19
N SER A 122 9.62 0.46 -17.74
CA SER A 122 8.66 -0.60 -18.07
C SER A 122 7.96 -1.17 -16.83
N LEU A 123 8.68 -1.33 -15.72
CA LEU A 123 8.11 -1.83 -14.47
C LEU A 123 7.21 -0.78 -13.80
N ALA A 124 7.54 0.50 -13.92
CA ALA A 124 6.67 1.58 -13.49
C ALA A 124 5.38 1.60 -14.32
N ASP A 125 5.47 1.55 -15.65
CA ASP A 125 4.32 1.54 -16.56
C ASP A 125 3.41 0.31 -16.33
N GLU A 126 4.00 -0.87 -16.10
CA GLU A 126 3.23 -2.07 -15.78
C GLU A 126 2.48 -1.93 -14.45
N LYS A 127 3.15 -1.43 -13.41
CA LYS A 127 2.51 -1.19 -12.10
C LYS A 127 1.43 -0.12 -12.19
N ILE A 128 1.68 0.95 -12.93
CA ILE A 128 0.70 2.02 -13.17
C ILE A 128 -0.51 1.45 -13.92
N SER A 129 -0.29 0.72 -15.01
CA SER A 129 -1.37 0.09 -15.78
C SER A 129 -2.20 -0.86 -14.92
N LYS A 130 -1.55 -1.67 -14.08
CA LYS A 130 -2.23 -2.58 -13.15
C LYS A 130 -3.08 -1.83 -12.12
N LEU A 131 -2.54 -0.75 -11.55
CA LEU A 131 -3.29 0.10 -10.61
C LEU A 131 -4.46 0.79 -11.31
N VAL A 132 -4.24 1.39 -12.48
CA VAL A 132 -5.29 2.05 -13.26
C VAL A 132 -6.42 1.06 -13.55
N LYS A 133 -6.10 -0.16 -14.01
CA LYS A 133 -7.10 -1.20 -14.26
C LYS A 133 -7.86 -1.62 -13.00
N GLN A 134 -7.17 -1.71 -11.86
CA GLN A 134 -7.80 -2.02 -10.58
C GLN A 134 -8.75 -0.91 -10.13
N TYR A 135 -8.36 0.35 -10.29
CA TYR A 135 -9.20 1.50 -9.95
C TYR A 135 -10.37 1.65 -10.92
N GLU A 136 -10.17 1.41 -12.21
CA GLU A 136 -11.23 1.37 -13.22
C GLU A 136 -12.29 0.32 -12.86
N GLN A 137 -11.87 -0.90 -12.51
CA GLN A 137 -12.80 -1.95 -12.09
C GLN A 137 -13.56 -1.55 -10.83
N ARG A 138 -12.87 -1.06 -9.80
CA ARG A 138 -13.51 -0.60 -8.56
C ARG A 138 -14.49 0.55 -8.81
N LEU A 139 -14.14 1.48 -9.68
CA LEU A 139 -15.00 2.61 -10.02
C LEU A 139 -16.27 2.12 -10.73
N LYS A 140 -16.12 1.17 -11.66
CA LYS A 140 -17.25 0.52 -12.35
C LYS A 140 -18.16 -0.22 -11.38
N ASP A 141 -17.60 -0.96 -10.42
CA ASP A 141 -18.38 -1.66 -9.40
C ASP A 141 -19.15 -0.65 -8.51
N ILE A 142 -18.50 0.45 -8.11
CA ILE A 142 -19.13 1.53 -7.33
C ILE A 142 -20.24 2.20 -8.13
N GLU A 143 -20.01 2.50 -9.42
CA GLU A 143 -21.00 3.10 -10.31
C GLU A 143 -22.24 2.21 -10.43
N GLN A 144 -22.05 0.91 -10.66
CA GLN A 144 -23.15 -0.05 -10.71
C GLN A 144 -23.93 -0.11 -9.39
N GLN A 145 -23.23 -0.16 -8.26
CA GLN A 145 -23.87 -0.17 -6.95
C GLN A 145 -24.63 1.13 -6.66
N LEU A 146 -24.07 2.29 -7.06
CA LEU A 146 -24.75 3.57 -6.93
C LEU A 146 -26.00 3.62 -7.80
N HIS A 147 -25.91 3.21 -9.06
CA HIS A 147 -27.05 3.20 -9.96
C HIS A 147 -28.20 2.33 -9.43
N LEU A 148 -27.90 1.11 -8.98
CA LEU A 148 -28.90 0.21 -8.39
C LEU A 148 -29.52 0.82 -7.12
N LYS A 149 -28.71 1.37 -6.22
CA LYS A 149 -29.22 2.01 -5.00
C LYS A 149 -30.07 3.23 -5.32
N THR A 150 -29.69 4.04 -6.30
CA THR A 150 -30.47 5.21 -6.73
C THR A 150 -31.83 4.78 -7.28
N GLN A 151 -31.88 3.73 -8.10
CA GLN A 151 -33.15 3.19 -8.58
C GLN A 151 -34.04 2.72 -7.43
N HIS A 152 -33.50 1.93 -6.50
CA HIS A 152 -34.26 1.50 -5.32
C HIS A 152 -34.73 2.67 -4.44
N ILE A 153 -33.92 3.72 -4.29
CA ILE A 153 -34.32 4.92 -3.55
C ILE A 153 -35.47 5.62 -4.26
N GLU A 154 -35.42 5.72 -5.58
CA GLU A 154 -36.49 6.35 -6.36
C GLU A 154 -37.78 5.54 -6.29
N ASP A 155 -37.71 4.22 -6.48
CA ASP A 155 -38.86 3.32 -6.36
C ASP A 155 -39.50 3.46 -4.97
N ASN A 156 -38.70 3.32 -3.91
CA ASN A 156 -39.16 3.47 -2.53
C ASN A 156 -39.74 4.87 -2.28
N ARG A 157 -39.16 5.93 -2.87
CA ARG A 157 -39.68 7.28 -2.75
C ARG A 157 -41.09 7.36 -3.35
N THR A 158 -41.31 6.81 -4.53
CA THR A 158 -42.65 6.81 -5.14
C THR A 158 -43.66 6.02 -4.30
N GLU A 159 -43.26 4.91 -3.67
CA GLU A 159 -44.13 4.14 -2.77
C GLU A 159 -44.47 4.92 -1.48
N ILE A 160 -43.48 5.59 -0.88
CA ILE A 160 -43.69 6.45 0.28
C ILE A 160 -44.61 7.63 -0.07
N GLU A 161 -44.43 8.24 -1.24
CA GLU A 161 -45.28 9.34 -1.70
C GLU A 161 -46.73 8.89 -1.88
N ARG A 162 -46.98 7.73 -2.53
CA ARG A 162 -48.33 7.15 -2.64
C ARG A 162 -48.96 6.84 -1.28
N THR A 163 -48.19 6.22 -0.38
CA THR A 163 -48.67 5.87 0.97
C THR A 163 -49.00 7.11 1.78
N ARG A 164 -48.14 8.14 1.71
CA ARG A 164 -48.37 9.41 2.39
C ARG A 164 -49.56 10.16 1.82
N GLU A 165 -49.74 10.15 0.50
CA GLU A 165 -50.92 10.71 -0.16
C GLU A 165 -52.18 10.03 0.36
N LEU A 166 -52.23 8.69 0.32
CA LEU A 166 -53.35 7.90 0.87
C LEU A 166 -53.60 8.25 2.33
N GLN A 167 -52.58 8.23 3.18
CA GLN A 167 -52.69 8.55 4.60
C GLN A 167 -53.19 9.99 4.83
N SER A 168 -52.75 10.95 4.01
CA SER A 168 -53.21 12.33 4.11
C SER A 168 -54.69 12.49 3.76
N LEU A 169 -55.19 11.71 2.79
CA LEU A 169 -56.61 11.67 2.44
C LEU A 169 -57.44 11.05 3.56
N TRP A 170 -56.99 9.93 4.13
CA TRP A 170 -57.64 9.30 5.29
C TRP A 170 -57.71 10.24 6.50
N LEU A 171 -56.61 10.91 6.83
CA LEU A 171 -56.58 11.87 7.93
C LEU A 171 -57.55 13.03 7.70
N ARG A 172 -57.64 13.51 6.45
CA ARG A 172 -58.57 14.57 6.09
C ARG A 172 -60.03 14.11 6.19
N ALA A 173 -60.35 12.90 5.71
CA ALA A 173 -61.69 12.33 5.82
C ALA A 173 -62.12 12.16 7.29
N ALA A 174 -61.19 11.77 8.17
CA ALA A 174 -61.46 11.63 9.60
C ALA A 174 -61.67 12.98 10.32
N GLN A 175 -61.05 14.06 9.84
CA GLN A 175 -61.18 15.40 10.43
C GLN A 175 -62.40 16.19 9.90
N ASP A 176 -62.86 15.88 8.69
CA ASP A 176 -63.98 16.59 8.09
C ASP A 176 -65.32 16.14 8.72
N ASN A 177 -66.05 17.08 9.33
CA ASN A 177 -67.37 16.80 9.92
C ASN A 177 -68.51 16.75 8.89
N ASN A 178 -68.30 17.27 7.67
CA ASN A 178 -69.36 17.30 6.66
C ASN A 178 -69.37 15.99 5.84
N PRO A 179 -70.44 15.17 5.90
CA PRO A 179 -70.49 13.89 5.23
C PRO A 179 -70.37 13.98 3.71
N ALA A 180 -70.87 15.05 3.08
CA ALA A 180 -70.72 15.25 1.64
C ALA A 180 -69.25 15.42 1.22
N ASN A 181 -68.44 16.10 2.05
CA ASN A 181 -67.01 16.25 1.79
C ASN A 181 -66.25 14.95 2.05
N LYS A 182 -66.62 14.20 3.10
CA LYS A 182 -66.05 12.86 3.38
C LYS A 182 -66.21 11.94 2.17
N ILE A 183 -67.39 11.92 1.54
CA ILE A 183 -67.66 11.11 0.33
C ILE A 183 -66.71 11.47 -0.81
N VAL A 184 -66.50 12.77 -1.07
CA VAL A 184 -65.58 13.23 -2.12
C VAL A 184 -64.14 12.78 -1.84
N ILE A 185 -63.71 12.77 -0.57
CA ILE A 185 -62.37 12.30 -0.17
C ILE A 185 -62.28 10.78 -0.31
N TYR A 186 -63.28 10.03 0.13
CA TYR A 186 -63.30 8.57 -0.08
C TYR A 186 -63.33 8.20 -1.56
N ASP A 187 -63.99 8.98 -2.42
CA ASP A 187 -63.91 8.82 -3.88
C ASP A 187 -62.51 9.06 -4.43
N GLN A 188 -61.71 9.94 -3.81
CA GLN A 188 -60.29 10.11 -4.17
C GLN A 188 -59.46 8.91 -3.72
N ILE A 189 -59.70 8.40 -2.50
CA ILE A 189 -59.06 7.19 -1.98
C ILE A 189 -59.34 5.99 -2.88
N LEU A 190 -60.60 5.78 -3.26
CA LEU A 190 -61.02 4.69 -4.15
C LEU A 190 -60.48 4.84 -5.59
N LYS A 191 -60.14 6.04 -6.05
CA LYS A 191 -59.43 6.21 -7.33
C LYS A 191 -57.98 5.74 -7.27
N LEU A 192 -57.32 5.91 -6.12
CA LEU A 192 -55.96 5.42 -5.89
C LEU A 192 -55.96 3.90 -5.62
N HIS A 193 -56.91 3.44 -4.80
CA HIS A 193 -57.08 2.04 -4.41
C HIS A 193 -58.53 1.59 -4.61
N GLY A 194 -58.85 1.13 -5.83
CA GLY A 194 -60.21 0.74 -6.22
C GLY A 194 -60.82 -0.43 -5.46
N ASN A 195 -60.00 -1.23 -4.77
CA ASN A 195 -60.44 -2.40 -4.01
C ASN A 195 -60.24 -2.21 -2.50
N ASP A 196 -60.19 -0.97 -2.01
CA ASP A 196 -60.11 -0.71 -0.58
C ASP A 196 -61.49 -0.91 0.08
N CYS A 197 -61.62 -2.02 0.82
CA CYS A 197 -62.86 -2.39 1.50
C CYS A 197 -63.19 -1.40 2.63
N GLU A 198 -62.20 -0.93 3.37
CA GLU A 198 -62.40 0.03 4.46
C GLU A 198 -62.96 1.34 3.89
N ALA A 199 -62.35 1.86 2.82
CA ALA A 199 -62.82 3.10 2.17
C ALA A 199 -64.28 3.00 1.68
N LEU A 200 -64.71 1.84 1.16
CA LEU A 200 -66.10 1.61 0.80
C LEU A 200 -67.05 1.62 2.00
N THR A 201 -66.66 1.00 3.11
CA THR A 201 -67.47 0.96 4.35
C THR A 201 -67.59 2.32 5.03
N TYR A 202 -66.51 3.09 5.13
CA TYR A 202 -66.55 4.44 5.68
C TYR A 202 -67.24 5.44 4.75
N LYS A 203 -67.20 5.21 3.43
CA LYS A 203 -68.05 5.96 2.49
C LYS A 203 -69.52 5.64 2.72
N ALA A 204 -69.88 4.38 2.95
CA ALA A 204 -71.25 3.97 3.24
C ALA A 204 -71.77 4.65 4.53
N ASP A 205 -70.92 4.76 5.55
CA ASP A 205 -71.21 5.51 6.78
C ASP A 205 -71.58 6.98 6.49
N ALA A 206 -70.71 7.70 5.77
CA ALA A 206 -70.96 9.09 5.40
C ALA A 206 -72.23 9.26 4.54
N VAL A 207 -72.55 8.27 3.70
CA VAL A 207 -73.80 8.24 2.90
C VAL A 207 -75.03 8.00 3.78
N LEU A 208 -74.92 7.21 4.85
CA LEU A 208 -75.98 7.04 5.85
C LEU A 208 -76.23 8.34 6.62
N GLU A 209 -75.16 9.06 7.00
CA GLU A 209 -75.27 10.39 7.63
C GLU A 209 -76.00 11.41 6.72
N LEU A 210 -75.91 11.25 5.38
CA LEU A 210 -76.67 12.06 4.41
C LEU A 210 -78.13 11.64 4.23
N GLY A 211 -78.55 10.50 4.79
CA GLY A 211 -79.91 9.99 4.67
C GLY A 211 -80.19 9.19 3.39
N GLU A 212 -79.16 8.64 2.74
CA GLU A 212 -79.29 7.84 1.51
C GLU A 212 -79.00 6.33 1.75
N PRO A 213 -79.83 5.62 2.54
CA PRO A 213 -79.49 4.28 3.03
C PRO A 213 -79.46 3.19 1.94
N GLN A 214 -80.17 3.38 0.82
CA GLN A 214 -80.09 2.44 -0.32
C GLN A 214 -78.70 2.45 -0.95
N TRP A 215 -78.08 3.62 -1.07
CA TRP A 215 -76.76 3.75 -1.65
C TRP A 215 -75.70 3.17 -0.71
N ALA A 216 -75.81 3.45 0.59
CA ALA A 216 -74.96 2.85 1.61
C ALA A 216 -75.01 1.31 1.60
N ALA A 217 -76.21 0.72 1.54
CA ALA A 217 -76.37 -0.74 1.47
C ALA A 217 -75.67 -1.34 0.23
N ASN A 218 -75.74 -0.66 -0.92
CA ASN A 218 -75.04 -1.10 -2.12
C ASN A 218 -73.51 -1.02 -1.98
N LEU A 219 -72.98 0.03 -1.34
CA LEU A 219 -71.55 0.17 -1.07
C LEU A 219 -71.06 -0.91 -0.10
N CYS A 220 -71.80 -1.20 0.97
CA CYS A 220 -71.45 -2.29 1.89
C CYS A 220 -71.47 -3.66 1.21
N ARG A 221 -72.44 -3.93 0.32
CA ARG A 221 -72.44 -5.17 -0.47
C ARG A 221 -71.23 -5.27 -1.41
N GLN A 222 -70.80 -4.16 -2.01
CA GLN A 222 -69.57 -4.14 -2.81
C GLN A 222 -68.33 -4.42 -1.94
N ALA A 223 -68.27 -3.83 -0.74
CA ALA A 223 -67.22 -4.10 0.23
C ALA A 223 -67.16 -5.59 0.60
N LEU A 224 -68.32 -6.23 0.85
CA LEU A 224 -68.42 -7.66 1.15
C LEU A 224 -68.06 -8.59 -0.03
N VAL A 225 -68.11 -8.11 -1.27
CA VAL A 225 -67.60 -8.86 -2.43
C VAL A 225 -66.07 -8.89 -2.43
N ILE A 226 -65.43 -7.83 -1.94
CA ILE A 226 -63.96 -7.72 -1.83
C ILE A 226 -63.46 -8.48 -0.60
N ASP A 227 -64.08 -8.23 0.56
CA ASP A 227 -63.79 -8.92 1.82
C ASP A 227 -65.07 -9.47 2.46
N PRO A 228 -65.36 -10.76 2.26
CA PRO A 228 -66.56 -11.41 2.81
C PRO A 228 -66.62 -11.48 4.34
N ASP A 229 -65.50 -11.28 5.03
CA ASP A 229 -65.41 -11.38 6.50
C ASP A 229 -65.31 -10.02 7.19
N ASN A 230 -65.46 -8.92 6.44
CA ASN A 230 -65.46 -7.58 7.01
C ASN A 230 -66.68 -7.36 7.93
N SER A 231 -66.43 -7.39 9.24
CA SER A 231 -67.45 -7.19 10.28
C SER A 231 -68.04 -5.78 10.25
N HIS A 232 -67.25 -4.76 9.91
CA HIS A 232 -67.72 -3.38 9.80
C HIS A 232 -68.69 -3.21 8.63
N ALA A 233 -68.45 -3.89 7.50
CA ALA A 233 -69.36 -3.87 6.35
C ALA A 233 -70.74 -4.45 6.70
N PHE A 234 -70.80 -5.56 7.46
CA PHE A 234 -72.06 -6.12 7.94
C PHE A 234 -72.77 -5.19 8.94
N TYR A 235 -72.02 -4.56 9.84
CA TYR A 235 -72.56 -3.58 10.78
C TYR A 235 -73.23 -2.41 10.04
N GLN A 236 -72.52 -1.79 9.09
CA GLN A 236 -73.06 -0.67 8.32
C GLN A 236 -74.21 -1.07 7.39
N LEU A 237 -74.20 -2.31 6.88
CA LEU A 237 -75.34 -2.86 6.15
C LEU A 237 -76.57 -3.00 7.05
N ALA A 238 -76.42 -3.42 8.30
CA ALA A 238 -77.51 -3.48 9.26
C ALA A 238 -78.07 -2.09 9.60
N CYS A 239 -77.20 -1.10 9.82
CA CYS A 239 -77.60 0.30 10.01
C CYS A 239 -78.41 0.81 8.81
N ALA A 240 -77.93 0.54 7.58
CA ALA A 240 -78.64 0.88 6.35
C ALA A 240 -80.01 0.20 6.22
N CYS A 241 -80.10 -1.11 6.49
CA CYS A 241 -81.36 -1.86 6.47
C CYS A 241 -82.35 -1.33 7.53
N THR A 242 -81.86 -0.89 8.69
CA THR A 242 -82.69 -0.28 9.75
C THR A 242 -83.30 1.04 9.28
N ALA A 243 -82.50 1.90 8.67
CA ALA A 243 -82.97 3.15 8.07
C ALA A 243 -83.99 2.91 6.93
N LEU A 244 -83.89 1.77 6.24
CA LEU A 244 -84.86 1.31 5.23
C LEU A 244 -86.09 0.61 5.82
N GLN A 245 -86.22 0.52 7.15
CA GLN A 245 -87.29 -0.20 7.87
C GLN A 245 -87.34 -1.72 7.59
N GLN A 246 -86.23 -2.30 7.13
CA GLN A 246 -86.08 -3.74 6.89
C GLN A 246 -85.50 -4.43 8.13
N TYR A 247 -86.30 -4.47 9.21
CA TYR A 247 -85.83 -4.87 10.53
C TYR A 247 -85.36 -6.34 10.61
N GLU A 248 -86.00 -7.26 9.88
CA GLU A 248 -85.60 -8.68 9.88
C GLU A 248 -84.21 -8.88 9.27
N GLU A 249 -83.92 -8.23 8.14
CA GLU A 249 -82.60 -8.30 7.51
C GLU A 249 -81.53 -7.63 8.36
N ALA A 250 -81.86 -6.49 8.98
CA ALA A 250 -80.95 -5.79 9.87
C ALA A 250 -80.50 -6.67 11.04
N VAL A 251 -81.42 -7.36 11.72
CA VAL A 251 -81.07 -8.29 12.81
C VAL A 251 -80.21 -9.45 12.32
N ARG A 252 -80.49 -9.99 11.13
CA ARG A 252 -79.67 -11.05 10.54
C ARG A 252 -78.23 -10.57 10.33
N TYR A 253 -78.03 -9.41 9.74
CA TYR A 253 -76.69 -8.85 9.52
C TYR A 253 -75.98 -8.50 10.84
N LEU A 254 -76.70 -8.03 11.86
CA LEU A 254 -76.11 -7.81 13.20
C LEU A 254 -75.64 -9.12 13.83
N GLY A 255 -76.35 -10.23 13.61
CA GLY A 255 -75.90 -11.55 14.04
C GLY A 255 -74.62 -11.98 13.33
N GLU A 256 -74.54 -11.76 12.02
CA GLU A 256 -73.33 -12.00 11.22
C GLU A 256 -72.16 -11.12 11.66
N THR A 257 -72.40 -9.87 12.07
CA THR A 257 -71.40 -8.97 12.67
C THR A 257 -70.86 -9.53 13.99
N LEU A 258 -71.75 -9.87 14.94
CA LEU A 258 -71.34 -10.37 16.26
C LEU A 258 -70.62 -11.71 16.19
N THR A 259 -71.03 -12.59 15.27
CA THR A 259 -70.38 -13.88 15.06
C THR A 259 -68.92 -13.71 14.63
N ARG A 260 -68.60 -12.64 13.89
CA ARG A 260 -67.24 -12.35 13.41
C ARG A 260 -66.44 -11.50 14.39
N SER A 261 -67.07 -10.49 14.98
CA SER A 261 -66.43 -9.62 15.97
C SER A 261 -67.39 -9.20 17.07
N GLU A 262 -67.14 -9.72 18.27
CA GLU A 262 -67.90 -9.41 19.50
C GLU A 262 -67.68 -7.94 19.96
N THR A 263 -66.64 -7.25 19.46
CA THR A 263 -66.33 -5.86 19.84
C THR A 263 -67.46 -4.88 19.50
N TYR A 264 -68.23 -5.16 18.45
CA TYR A 264 -69.34 -4.31 18.02
C TYR A 264 -70.56 -4.39 18.94
N ARG A 265 -70.59 -5.30 19.92
CA ARG A 265 -71.76 -5.47 20.80
C ARG A 265 -72.07 -4.21 21.62
N GLU A 266 -71.03 -3.56 22.13
CA GLU A 266 -71.19 -2.30 22.86
C GLU A 266 -71.64 -1.16 21.94
N ASP A 267 -71.12 -1.13 20.72
CA ASP A 267 -71.44 -0.09 19.73
C ASP A 267 -72.89 -0.24 19.25
N ILE A 268 -73.32 -1.47 18.93
CA ILE A 268 -74.69 -1.82 18.56
C ILE A 268 -75.71 -1.38 19.63
N ALA A 269 -75.36 -1.48 20.91
CA ALA A 269 -76.23 -1.08 22.01
C ALA A 269 -76.36 0.44 22.18
N LYS A 270 -75.36 1.21 21.74
CA LYS A 270 -75.28 2.67 21.91
C LYS A 270 -75.67 3.45 20.64
N GLU A 271 -75.69 2.79 19.49
CA GLU A 271 -75.88 3.40 18.17
C GLU A 271 -77.27 4.05 18.00
N PRO A 272 -77.35 5.36 17.74
CA PRO A 272 -78.62 6.05 17.51
C PRO A 272 -79.42 5.51 16.31
N ALA A 273 -78.74 5.08 15.24
CA ALA A 273 -79.38 4.56 14.04
C ALA A 273 -80.17 3.25 14.28
N LEU A 274 -79.80 2.49 15.32
CA LEU A 274 -80.43 1.23 15.68
C LEU A 274 -81.56 1.39 16.72
N GLN A 275 -81.87 2.62 17.14
CA GLN A 275 -82.95 2.86 18.10
C GLN A 275 -84.29 2.21 17.75
N PRO A 276 -84.75 2.24 16.47
CA PRO A 276 -85.99 1.58 16.06
C PRO A 276 -85.99 0.06 16.25
N LEU A 277 -84.82 -0.58 16.30
CA LEU A 277 -84.69 -2.02 16.49
C LEU A 277 -84.77 -2.45 17.95
N HIS A 278 -84.57 -1.56 18.93
CA HIS A 278 -84.68 -1.93 20.35
C HIS A 278 -86.06 -2.46 20.72
N ASP A 279 -87.11 -2.07 20.01
CA ASP A 279 -88.47 -2.56 20.23
C ASP A 279 -88.74 -3.91 19.55
N PHE A 280 -87.85 -4.36 18.66
CA PHE A 280 -88.02 -5.59 17.91
C PHE A 280 -87.54 -6.80 18.74
N ALA A 281 -88.44 -7.76 18.98
CA ALA A 281 -88.16 -8.92 19.85
C ALA A 281 -86.95 -9.77 19.41
N PRO A 282 -86.71 -10.03 18.11
CA PRO A 282 -85.50 -10.73 17.65
C PRO A 282 -84.18 -10.02 18.01
N PHE A 283 -84.16 -8.69 17.99
CA PHE A 283 -82.97 -7.92 18.32
C PHE A 283 -82.60 -8.02 19.81
N ARG A 284 -83.61 -7.98 20.70
CA ARG A 284 -83.39 -8.19 22.14
C ARG A 284 -82.81 -9.57 22.44
N LYS A 285 -83.29 -10.61 21.76
CA LYS A 285 -82.75 -11.97 21.92
C LYS A 285 -81.29 -12.05 21.50
N LEU A 286 -80.93 -11.38 20.41
CA LEU A 286 -79.57 -11.36 19.86
C LEU A 286 -78.57 -10.72 20.82
N LEU A 287 -78.97 -9.67 21.54
CA LEU A 287 -78.14 -9.04 22.57
C LEU A 287 -78.09 -9.82 23.90
N LEU A 288 -79.12 -10.60 24.24
CA LEU A 288 -79.19 -11.35 25.51
C LEU A 288 -78.56 -12.76 25.44
N LEU A 289 -78.37 -13.31 24.24
CA LEU A 289 -77.95 -14.71 24.02
C LEU A 289 -76.55 -15.08 24.54
N ASN A 290 -75.71 -14.12 24.91
CA ASN A 290 -74.33 -14.34 25.41
C ASN A 290 -74.09 -13.70 26.80
N GLU A 291 -75.13 -13.40 27.59
CA GLU A 291 -74.98 -13.02 29.01
C GLU A 291 -75.13 -14.21 29.99
N GLU A 292 -75.31 -15.44 29.46
CA GLU A 292 -75.26 -16.70 30.22
C GLU A 292 -73.90 -17.40 30.07
#